data_AF-A0A260S057-F1
#
_entry.id   AF-A0A260S057-F1
#
_cell.length_a   1.000
_cell.length_b   1.000
_cell.length_c   1.000
_cell.angle_alpha   90.00
_cell.angle_beta   90.00
_cell.angle_gamma   90.00
#
_symmetry.space_group_name_H-M   'P 1'
#
loop_
_entity.id
_entity.type
_entity.pdbx_description
1 polymer ?
#
loop_
_entity_poly.entity_id
_entity_poly.type
_entity_poly.pdbx_seq_one_letter_code
_entity_poly.pdbx_strand_id
1 'polypeptide(L)'
;MTALDARQGARALTVFTADAVVTDEGHDHSGRDEIEAWLAASVSESEYTYTTEFTGATTTGTTVDVEQHLEGDFPGGVADLHYRFTLDGALIDRLVIEP
;
A
#
# COMPACT_ATOMS: atom_id res chain seq x y z
N MET A 1 4.29 -8.72 -15.11
CA MET A 1 3.74 -9.47 -13.96
C MET A 1 4.85 -9.57 -12.92
N THR A 2 5.02 -8.52 -12.12
CA THR A 2 6.13 -8.43 -11.18
C THR A 2 5.61 -8.94 -9.85
N ALA A 3 5.77 -10.24 -9.59
CA ALA A 3 5.64 -10.77 -8.25
C ALA A 3 6.57 -9.94 -7.34
N LEU A 4 6.06 -9.48 -6.22
CA LEU A 4 6.87 -8.89 -5.16
C LEU A 4 7.82 -10.01 -4.68
N ASP A 5 8.99 -10.09 -5.29
CA ASP A 5 10.01 -11.04 -4.89
C ASP A 5 10.30 -10.81 -3.40
N ALA A 6 10.53 -11.86 -2.60
CA ALA A 6 10.73 -11.73 -1.14
C ALA A 6 11.79 -10.66 -0.77
N ARG A 7 12.73 -10.36 -1.67
CA ARG A 7 13.69 -9.26 -1.54
C ARG A 7 13.05 -7.85 -1.53
N GLN A 8 11.95 -7.67 -2.27
CA GLN A 8 11.17 -6.43 -2.36
C GLN A 8 10.25 -6.28 -1.14
N GLY A 9 9.64 -7.37 -0.66
CA GLY A 9 8.87 -7.37 0.59
C GLY A 9 9.74 -7.01 1.81
N ALA A 10 10.90 -7.65 1.95
CA ALA A 10 11.84 -7.32 3.01
C ALA A 10 12.36 -5.87 2.95
N ARG A 11 12.53 -5.30 1.74
CA ARG A 11 12.88 -3.88 1.56
C ARG A 11 11.72 -2.95 1.90
N ALA A 12 10.50 -3.32 1.55
CA ALA A 12 9.30 -2.55 1.90
C ALA A 12 9.14 -2.44 3.42
N LEU A 13 9.42 -3.49 4.20
CA LEU A 13 9.35 -3.44 5.66
C LEU A 13 10.35 -2.46 6.31
N THR A 14 11.48 -2.20 5.66
CA THR A 14 12.50 -1.28 6.19
C THR A 14 12.06 0.19 6.16
N VAL A 15 11.05 0.53 5.34
CA VAL A 15 10.54 1.91 5.28
C VAL A 15 9.43 2.16 6.31
N PHE A 16 8.94 1.15 7.01
CA PHE A 16 7.95 1.30 8.10
C PHE A 16 8.62 1.41 9.48
N THR A 17 7.99 2.13 10.40
CA THR A 17 8.33 2.09 11.83
C THR A 17 8.05 0.68 12.40
N ALA A 18 8.53 0.39 13.62
CA ALA A 18 8.33 -0.92 14.23
C ALA A 18 6.85 -1.20 14.52
N ASP A 19 6.12 -0.15 14.91
CA ASP A 19 4.72 -0.17 15.34
C ASP A 19 3.78 0.41 14.28
N ALA A 20 4.22 0.44 13.01
CA ALA A 20 3.45 1.05 11.93
C ALA A 20 2.10 0.36 11.74
N VAL A 21 1.11 1.11 11.26
CA VAL A 21 -0.24 0.58 10.97
C VAL A 21 -0.57 0.79 9.49
N VAL A 22 -0.94 -0.28 8.80
CA VAL A 22 -1.51 -0.24 7.46
C VAL A 22 -3.01 -0.50 7.57
N THR A 23 -3.83 0.40 7.05
CA THR A 23 -5.28 0.20 6.90
C THR A 23 -5.59 -0.02 5.43
N ASP A 24 -6.10 -1.20 5.08
CA ASP A 24 -6.46 -1.59 3.71
C ASP A 24 -7.82 -2.29 3.72
N GLU A 25 -8.72 -1.91 2.81
CA GLU A 25 -10.10 -2.41 2.74
C GLU A 25 -10.85 -2.42 4.10
N GLY A 26 -10.53 -1.47 4.98
CA GLY A 26 -11.11 -1.37 6.33
C GLY A 26 -10.52 -2.33 7.38
N HIS A 27 -9.46 -3.06 7.05
CA HIS A 27 -8.70 -3.90 7.98
C HIS A 27 -7.39 -3.22 8.37
N ASP A 28 -7.08 -3.23 9.67
CA ASP A 28 -5.83 -2.72 10.21
C ASP A 28 -4.81 -3.85 10.40
N HIS A 29 -3.59 -3.65 9.88
CA HIS A 29 -2.43 -4.50 10.05
C HIS A 29 -1.37 -3.73 10.85
N SER A 30 -1.05 -4.20 12.06
CA SER A 30 -0.23 -3.50 13.02
C SER A 30 1.13 -4.16 13.23
N GLY A 31 2.19 -3.37 13.08
CA GLY A 31 3.56 -3.83 13.22
C GLY A 31 4.07 -4.58 12.00
N ARG A 32 5.40 -4.71 11.92
CA ARG A 32 6.07 -5.23 10.72
C ARG A 32 5.68 -6.67 10.35
N ASP A 33 5.36 -7.51 11.33
CA ASP A 33 4.98 -8.90 11.08
C ASP A 33 3.61 -8.99 10.37
N GLU A 34 2.61 -8.20 10.80
CA GLU A 34 1.30 -8.16 10.14
C GLU A 34 1.37 -7.48 8.77
N ILE A 35 2.19 -6.43 8.65
CA ILE A 35 2.43 -5.74 7.37
C ILE A 35 3.15 -6.67 6.39
N GLU A 36 4.07 -7.52 6.85
CA GLU A 36 4.73 -8.53 5.99
C GLU A 36 3.72 -9.54 5.46
N ALA A 37 2.84 -10.05 6.34
CA ALA A 37 1.79 -10.97 5.96
C ALA A 37 0.80 -10.32 4.96
N TRP A 38 0.40 -9.08 5.21
CA TRP A 38 -0.44 -8.30 4.29
C TRP A 38 0.22 -8.13 2.92
N LEU A 39 1.49 -7.68 2.86
CA LEU A 39 2.22 -7.54 1.59
C LEU A 39 2.30 -8.87 0.82
N ALA A 40 2.51 -9.99 1.52
CA ALA A 40 2.55 -11.31 0.90
C ALA A 40 1.17 -11.77 0.39
N ALA A 41 0.10 -11.43 1.13
CA ALA A 41 -1.28 -11.74 0.78
C ALA A 41 -1.73 -10.93 -0.44
N SER A 42 -1.55 -9.60 -0.47
CA SER A 42 -1.96 -8.76 -1.60
C SER A 42 -1.36 -9.23 -2.94
N VAL A 43 -0.14 -9.78 -2.92
CA VAL A 43 0.57 -10.27 -4.12
C VAL A 43 0.11 -11.67 -4.52
N SER A 44 -0.27 -12.51 -3.55
CA SER A 44 -0.67 -13.91 -3.79
C SER A 44 -2.16 -14.04 -4.07
N GLU A 45 -2.98 -13.16 -3.50
CA GLU A 45 -4.44 -13.16 -3.57
C GLU A 45 -5.00 -12.23 -4.65
N SER A 46 -4.12 -11.59 -5.44
CA SER A 46 -4.53 -10.91 -6.67
C SER A 46 -4.97 -11.93 -7.72
N GLU A 47 -6.18 -12.49 -7.56
CA GLU A 47 -6.88 -13.26 -8.60
C GLU A 47 -7.23 -12.38 -9.81
N TYR A 48 -7.21 -11.06 -9.62
CA TYR A 48 -7.46 -10.05 -10.63
C TYR A 48 -6.16 -9.53 -11.25
N THR A 49 -6.17 -9.41 -12.58
CA THR A 49 -5.12 -8.66 -13.29
C THR A 49 -5.57 -7.22 -13.42
N TYR A 50 -4.72 -6.29 -12.98
CA TYR A 50 -4.96 -4.86 -13.11
C TYR A 50 -3.68 -4.11 -13.49
N THR A 51 -3.86 -2.94 -14.08
CA THR A 51 -2.83 -1.93 -14.33
C THR A 51 -3.04 -0.76 -13.39
N THR A 52 -1.95 -0.18 -12.90
CA THR A 52 -1.93 1.01 -12.05
C THR A 52 -1.31 2.18 -12.81
N GLU A 53 -1.99 3.32 -12.85
CA GLU A 53 -1.47 4.59 -13.33
C GLU A 53 -1.33 5.57 -12.15
N PHE A 54 -0.17 6.18 -12.00
CA PHE A 54 0.04 7.25 -11.01
C PHE A 54 -0.59 8.54 -11.54
N THR A 55 -1.58 9.07 -10.82
CA THR A 55 -2.33 10.26 -11.25
C THR A 55 -1.90 11.52 -10.52
N GLY A 56 -1.36 11.41 -9.30
CA GLY A 56 -0.93 12.57 -8.54
C GLY A 56 -0.26 12.23 -7.21
N ALA A 57 0.47 13.21 -6.66
CA ALA A 57 0.92 13.16 -5.28
C ALA A 57 0.86 14.55 -4.67
N THR A 58 0.30 14.62 -3.46
CA THR A 58 0.24 15.84 -2.65
C THR A 58 0.95 15.61 -1.33
N THR A 59 1.80 16.55 -0.89
CA THR A 59 2.49 16.46 0.40
C THR A 59 2.10 17.62 1.29
N THR A 60 1.69 17.31 2.52
CA THR A 60 1.29 18.29 3.55
C THR A 60 1.94 17.92 4.87
N GLY A 61 3.00 18.65 5.25
CA GLY A 61 3.73 18.39 6.50
C GLY A 61 4.37 16.99 6.48
N THR A 62 3.92 16.11 7.37
CA THR A 62 4.36 14.71 7.47
C THR A 62 3.45 13.74 6.72
N THR A 63 2.41 14.23 6.03
CA THR A 63 1.47 13.41 5.29
C THR A 63 1.74 13.50 3.78
N VAL A 64 1.73 12.36 3.11
CA VAL A 64 1.83 12.24 1.65
C VAL A 64 0.60 11.48 1.16
N ASP A 65 -0.18 12.10 0.29
CA ASP A 65 -1.29 11.46 -0.42
C ASP A 65 -0.83 11.15 -1.84
N VAL A 66 -0.90 9.88 -2.23
CA VAL A 66 -0.53 9.40 -3.56
C VAL A 66 -1.78 8.83 -4.21
N GLU A 67 -2.15 9.38 -5.36
CA GLU A 67 -3.32 9.00 -6.12
C GLU A 67 -2.91 8.01 -7.22
N GLN A 68 -3.62 6.88 -7.30
CA GLN A 68 -3.42 5.86 -8.32
C GLN A 68 -4.74 5.44 -8.95
N HIS A 69 -4.78 5.40 -10.27
CA HIS A 69 -5.89 4.85 -11.04
C HIS A 69 -5.63 3.38 -11.36
N LEU A 70 -6.51 2.50 -10.94
CA LEU A 70 -6.48 1.07 -11.20
C LEU A 70 -7.50 0.74 -12.28
N GLU A 71 -7.08 0.00 -13.29
CA GLU A 71 -7.96 -0.59 -14.30
C GLU A 71 -7.68 -2.08 -14.42
N GLY A 72 -8.70 -2.93 -14.33
CA GLY A 72 -8.52 -4.38 -14.31
C GLY A 72 -9.78 -5.21 -14.42
N ASP A 73 -9.65 -6.49 -14.11
CA ASP A 73 -10.73 -7.50 -14.19
C ASP A 73 -11.50 -7.69 -12.87
N PHE A 74 -11.23 -6.90 -11.84
CA PHE A 74 -11.98 -6.93 -10.58
C PHE A 74 -13.41 -6.39 -10.78
N PRO A 75 -14.38 -6.74 -9.91
CA PRO A 75 -15.73 -6.21 -9.97
C PRO A 75 -15.76 -4.68 -9.95
N GLY A 76 -16.20 -4.06 -11.05
CA GLY A 76 -16.19 -2.60 -11.25
C GLY A 76 -15.10 -2.13 -12.21
N GLY A 77 -14.02 -2.90 -12.36
CA GLY A 77 -12.99 -2.78 -13.38
C GLY A 77 -12.13 -1.52 -13.34
N VAL A 78 -12.54 -0.50 -12.59
CA VAL A 78 -11.85 0.78 -12.44
C VAL A 78 -11.97 1.25 -11.00
N ALA A 79 -10.88 1.71 -10.40
CA ALA A 79 -10.85 2.29 -9.06
C ALA A 79 -9.77 3.37 -8.97
N ASP A 80 -10.12 4.54 -8.47
CA ASP A 80 -9.13 5.53 -8.02
C ASP A 80 -8.82 5.21 -6.55
N LEU A 81 -7.53 5.09 -6.19
CA LEU A 81 -7.06 4.77 -4.85
C LEU A 81 -6.15 5.87 -4.33
N HIS A 82 -6.43 6.29 -3.10
CA HIS A 82 -5.57 7.17 -2.31
C HIS A 82 -4.69 6.34 -1.38
N TYR A 83 -3.38 6.47 -1.54
CA TYR A 83 -2.37 5.93 -0.64
C TYR A 83 -1.87 7.06 0.26
N ARG A 84 -2.42 7.12 1.47
CA ARG A 84 -2.13 8.16 2.45
C ARG A 84 -1.08 7.68 3.43
N PHE A 85 0.15 8.16 3.24
CA PHE A 85 1.27 7.92 4.13
C PHE A 85 1.35 9.00 5.20
N THR A 86 1.56 8.60 6.45
CA THR A 86 2.00 9.47 7.54
C THR A 86 3.41 9.07 7.94
N LEU A 87 4.32 10.05 7.95
CA LEU A 87 5.73 9.84 8.22
C LEU A 87 6.08 10.19 9.67
N ASP A 88 6.88 9.32 10.31
CA ASP A 88 7.63 9.62 11.51
C ASP A 88 9.13 9.71 11.14
N GLY A 89 9.61 10.95 11.02
CA GLY A 89 10.95 11.23 10.51
C GLY A 89 11.12 10.78 9.06
N ALA A 90 11.90 9.72 8.85
CA ALA A 90 12.19 9.15 7.53
C ALA A 90 11.42 7.83 7.26
N LEU A 91 10.62 7.37 8.22
CA LEU A 91 9.88 6.12 8.15
C LEU A 91 8.38 6.38 8.08
N ILE A 92 7.64 5.40 7.57
CA ILE A 92 6.18 5.39 7.51
C ILE A 92 5.65 4.86 8.84
N ASP A 93 4.89 5.70 9.54
CA ASP A 93 4.15 5.33 10.75
C ASP A 93 2.76 4.77 10.41
N ARG A 94 2.11 5.35 9.40
CA ARG A 94 0.79 4.89 8.95
C ARG A 94 0.66 4.92 7.44
N LEU A 95 -0.01 3.92 6.90
CA LEU A 95 -0.51 3.89 5.52
C LEU A 95 -2.02 3.62 5.57
N VAL A 96 -2.81 4.43 4.89
CA VAL A 96 -4.23 4.16 4.65
C VAL A 96 -4.45 4.07 3.14
N ILE A 97 -5.12 3.00 2.72
CA ILE A 97 -5.52 2.76 1.33
C ILE A 97 -7.04 2.81 1.29
N GLU A 98 -7.57 3.77 0.55
CA GLU A 98 -9.01 3.98 0.40
C GLU A 98 -9.34 4.53 -0.99
N PRO A 99 -10.53 4.25 -1.54
CA PRO A 99 -11.01 4.87 -2.78
C PRO A 99 -11.40 6.34 -2.61
#